data_AF-A0AAU0W7E1-F1
#
_entry.id   AF-A0AAU0W7E1-F1
#
_cell.length_a   1.000
_cell.length_b   1.000
_cell.length_c   1.000
_cell.angle_alpha   90.00
_cell.angle_beta   90.00
_cell.angle_gamma   90.00
#
_symmetry.space_group_name_H-M   'P 1'
#
loop_
_entity.id
_entity.type
_entity.pdbx_description
1 polymer ?
#
loop_
_entity_poly.entity_id
_entity_poly.type
_entity_poly.pdbx_seq_one_letter_code
_entity_poly.pdbx_strand_id
1 'polypeptide(L)'
;MPPRQFDGSRVRAVRRGKDLHQKELAEMVGVSPPTVARWESGQDFPKGEKLPAIAAALGQPLDVLFPHDGPPDLQLLRCDAGLSMAQAAAIIDASRVPVSNAESGRRRLSDAYVQPLARAYGVTKEELLAAQDCSFGLRPRGSRDEQASAPRTVGEKINYLLQYGYVGQEAPSDEEIARIVNEHAGMAAVSADGIAALRAGATTEVSHMVRAGLAQALQVDVALFQDDAEVDPAAREFLEALRFLGSIHRGQILGLAARGNSRGLSAEMMAHINELVGELKHKLPEVENEE
;
A
#
# COMPACT_ATOMS: atom_id res chain seq x y z
N MET A 1 -2.54 18.90 -1.37
CA MET A 1 -2.50 18.47 -2.78
C MET A 1 -3.88 17.97 -3.16
N PRO A 2 -4.31 18.08 -4.43
CA PRO A 2 -5.48 17.33 -4.88
C PRO A 2 -5.23 15.83 -4.62
N PRO A 3 -6.26 15.06 -4.26
CA PRO A 3 -6.08 13.66 -3.87
C PRO A 3 -5.69 12.77 -5.07
N ARG A 4 -5.94 13.23 -6.31
CA ARG A 4 -5.48 12.62 -7.56
C ARG A 4 -4.36 13.41 -8.21
N GLN A 5 -3.47 12.71 -8.91
CA GLN A 5 -2.40 13.29 -9.71
C GLN A 5 -2.98 13.83 -11.02
N PHE A 6 -2.63 15.08 -11.37
CA PHE A 6 -3.08 15.73 -12.60
C PHE A 6 -1.88 16.04 -13.51
N ASP A 7 -1.94 15.57 -14.75
CA ASP A 7 -0.98 15.87 -15.81
C ASP A 7 -1.67 16.57 -16.99
N GLY A 8 -1.41 17.86 -17.14
CA GLY A 8 -1.96 18.69 -18.22
C GLY A 8 -1.49 18.28 -19.60
N SER A 9 -0.26 17.75 -19.73
CA SER A 9 0.29 17.30 -21.01
C SER A 9 -0.44 16.05 -21.51
N ARG A 10 -0.76 15.13 -20.59
CA ARG A 10 -1.55 13.94 -20.85
C ARG A 10 -2.98 14.28 -21.25
N VAL A 11 -3.63 15.20 -20.52
CA VAL A 11 -4.97 15.70 -20.87
C VAL A 11 -4.99 16.28 -22.29
N ARG A 12 -3.99 17.10 -22.63
CA ARG A 12 -3.85 17.66 -23.98
C ARG A 12 -3.68 16.59 -25.05
N ALA A 13 -2.86 15.58 -24.79
CA ALA A 13 -2.63 14.47 -25.71
C ALA A 13 -3.92 13.68 -25.96
N VAL A 14 -4.64 13.31 -24.91
CA VAL A 14 -5.92 12.58 -25.01
C VAL A 14 -6.98 13.43 -25.74
N ARG A 15 -7.10 14.71 -25.40
CA ARG A 15 -8.03 15.63 -26.08
C ARG A 15 -7.76 15.70 -27.59
N ARG A 16 -6.49 15.86 -27.97
CA ARG A 16 -6.07 15.91 -29.38
C ARG A 16 -6.30 14.60 -30.10
N GLY A 17 -6.07 13.46 -29.44
CA GLY A 17 -6.38 12.14 -29.99
C GLY A 17 -7.88 11.90 -30.23
N LYS A 18 -8.75 12.77 -29.70
CA LYS A 18 -10.20 12.78 -29.93
C LYS A 18 -10.67 13.93 -30.83
N ASP A 19 -9.75 14.66 -31.46
CA ASP A 19 -10.04 15.83 -32.31
C ASP A 19 -10.87 16.93 -31.63
N LEU A 20 -10.85 16.98 -30.29
CA LEU A 20 -11.56 17.99 -29.51
C LEU A 20 -10.72 19.26 -29.40
N HIS A 21 -11.35 20.42 -29.53
CA HIS A 21 -10.74 21.73 -29.26
C HIS A 21 -10.81 22.06 -27.76
N GLN A 22 -9.95 22.97 -27.29
CA GLN A 22 -9.97 23.42 -25.90
C GLN A 22 -11.33 24.03 -25.50
N LYS A 23 -11.98 24.74 -26.44
CA LYS A 23 -13.33 25.31 -26.22
C LYS A 23 -14.39 24.23 -25.99
N GLU A 24 -14.31 23.12 -26.71
CA GLU A 24 -15.30 22.03 -26.63
C GLU A 24 -15.13 21.28 -25.30
N LEU A 25 -13.89 20.99 -24.89
CA LEU A 25 -13.63 20.43 -23.57
C LEU A 25 -14.09 21.38 -22.45
N ALA A 26 -13.87 22.68 -22.62
CA ALA A 26 -14.28 23.69 -21.64
C ALA A 26 -15.81 23.73 -21.47
N GLU A 27 -16.55 23.70 -22.58
CA GLU A 27 -18.01 23.62 -22.59
C GLU A 27 -18.52 22.35 -21.88
N MET A 28 -17.95 21.18 -22.21
CA MET A 28 -18.32 19.90 -21.58
C MET A 28 -18.08 19.88 -20.07
N VAL A 29 -17.03 20.55 -19.58
CA VAL A 29 -16.65 20.59 -18.15
C VAL A 29 -17.30 21.77 -17.40
N GLY A 30 -17.89 22.73 -18.14
CA GLY A 30 -18.48 23.95 -17.62
C GLY A 30 -17.44 24.94 -17.08
N VAL A 31 -16.37 25.18 -17.84
CA VAL A 31 -15.31 26.17 -17.52
C VAL A 31 -15.01 27.04 -18.75
N SER A 32 -14.15 28.05 -18.58
CA SER A 32 -13.74 28.89 -19.70
C SER A 32 -12.66 28.20 -20.57
N PRO A 33 -12.61 28.41 -21.90
CA PRO A 33 -11.55 27.87 -22.74
C PRO A 33 -10.11 28.25 -22.29
N PRO A 34 -9.85 29.49 -21.83
CA PRO A 34 -8.55 29.84 -21.25
C PRO A 34 -8.18 29.00 -20.02
N THR A 35 -9.15 28.58 -19.21
CA THR A 35 -8.92 27.70 -18.06
C THR A 35 -8.32 26.36 -18.51
N VAL A 36 -8.89 25.75 -19.56
CA VAL A 36 -8.36 24.50 -20.14
C VAL A 36 -6.95 24.69 -20.68
N ALA A 37 -6.68 25.81 -21.37
CA ALA A 37 -5.34 26.10 -21.87
C ALA A 37 -4.29 26.22 -20.74
N ARG A 38 -4.66 26.82 -19.60
CA ARG A 38 -3.80 26.93 -18.42
C ARG A 38 -3.56 25.57 -17.76
N TRP A 39 -4.57 24.71 -17.69
CA TRP A 39 -4.41 23.34 -17.20
C TRP A 39 -3.45 22.53 -18.08
N GLU A 40 -3.64 22.58 -19.41
CA GLU A 40 -2.81 21.82 -20.35
C GLU A 40 -1.36 22.28 -20.42
N SER A 41 -1.08 23.53 -20.03
CA SER A 41 0.26 24.11 -19.96
C SER A 41 0.90 24.02 -18.57
N GLY A 42 0.20 23.44 -17.59
CA GLY A 42 0.68 23.32 -16.21
C GLY A 42 0.73 24.64 -15.45
N GLN A 43 0.09 25.70 -15.96
CA GLN A 43 0.04 27.02 -15.31
C GLN A 43 -1.02 27.10 -14.19
N ASP A 44 -1.97 26.16 -14.19
CA ASP A 44 -3.03 26.04 -13.19
C ASP A 44 -3.51 24.59 -13.12
N PHE A 45 -4.26 24.24 -12.08
CA PHE A 45 -4.77 22.88 -11.85
C PHE A 45 -6.29 22.90 -11.63
N PRO A 46 -7.03 21.93 -12.20
CA PRO A 46 -8.44 21.79 -11.88
C PRO A 46 -8.62 21.44 -10.39
N LYS A 47 -9.74 21.87 -9.82
CA LYS A 47 -10.16 21.36 -8.52
C LYS A 47 -10.46 19.86 -8.62
N GLY A 48 -10.23 19.12 -7.54
CA GLY A 48 -10.42 17.66 -7.51
C GLY A 48 -11.81 17.23 -8.00
N GLU A 49 -12.87 17.94 -7.61
CA GLU A 49 -14.25 17.63 -8.02
C GLU A 49 -14.52 17.82 -9.53
N LYS A 50 -13.62 18.46 -10.29
CA LYS A 50 -13.73 18.62 -11.75
C LYS A 50 -13.08 17.48 -12.51
N LEU A 51 -12.21 16.68 -11.88
CA LEU A 51 -11.50 15.59 -12.53
C LEU A 51 -12.43 14.51 -13.12
N PRO A 52 -13.51 14.08 -12.44
CA PRO A 52 -14.47 13.14 -13.05
C PRO A 52 -15.12 13.69 -14.32
N ALA A 53 -15.49 14.99 -14.33
CA ALA A 53 -16.09 15.63 -15.49
C ALA A 53 -15.10 15.71 -16.68
N ILE A 54 -13.82 15.99 -16.41
CA ILE A 54 -12.77 15.98 -17.44
C ILE A 54 -12.57 14.57 -17.99
N ALA A 55 -12.48 13.56 -17.12
CA ALA A 55 -12.32 12.16 -17.52
C ALA A 55 -13.51 11.67 -18.36
N ALA A 56 -14.74 12.02 -17.96
CA ALA A 56 -15.96 11.71 -18.71
C ALA A 56 -16.00 12.40 -20.08
N ALA A 57 -15.70 13.71 -20.15
CA ALA A 57 -15.64 14.45 -21.41
C ALA A 57 -14.59 13.87 -22.38
N LEU A 58 -13.46 13.40 -21.83
CA LEU A 58 -12.41 12.73 -22.57
C LEU A 58 -12.63 11.23 -22.72
N GLY A 59 -13.76 10.67 -22.27
CA GLY A 59 -14.11 9.25 -22.30
C GLY A 59 -12.96 8.33 -21.88
N GLN A 60 -12.29 8.66 -20.78
CA GLN A 60 -11.24 7.87 -20.16
C GLN A 60 -11.65 7.49 -18.74
N PRO A 61 -11.28 6.30 -18.23
CA PRO A 61 -11.46 5.97 -16.83
C PRO A 61 -10.73 6.96 -15.92
N LEU A 62 -11.33 7.30 -14.78
CA LEU A 62 -10.80 8.30 -13.86
C LEU A 62 -9.41 7.91 -13.32
N ASP A 63 -9.24 6.66 -12.89
CA ASP A 63 -7.96 6.13 -12.38
C ASP A 63 -6.89 6.02 -13.45
N VAL A 64 -7.29 5.82 -14.71
CA VAL A 64 -6.36 5.82 -15.82
C VAL A 64 -5.84 7.23 -16.01
N LEU A 65 -6.71 8.22 -16.19
CA LEU A 65 -6.29 9.58 -16.56
C LEU A 65 -5.67 10.36 -15.39
N PHE A 66 -6.19 10.15 -14.18
CA PHE A 66 -5.81 10.86 -12.95
C PHE A 66 -5.59 9.86 -11.81
N PRO A 67 -4.47 9.11 -11.81
CA PRO A 67 -4.20 8.12 -10.77
C PRO A 67 -4.09 8.77 -9.38
N HIS A 68 -4.39 8.03 -8.33
CA HIS A 68 -4.10 8.41 -6.95
C HIS A 68 -3.26 7.33 -6.27
N ASP A 69 -2.54 7.73 -5.22
CA ASP A 69 -1.72 6.81 -4.44
C ASP A 69 -2.34 6.57 -3.07
N GLY A 70 -2.28 5.32 -2.63
CA GLY A 70 -2.71 4.93 -1.29
C GLY A 70 -4.23 4.77 -1.15
N PRO A 71 -4.70 4.42 0.05
CA PRO A 71 -6.10 4.16 0.30
C PRO A 71 -6.93 5.45 0.17
N PRO A 72 -8.19 5.33 -0.29
CA PRO A 72 -9.06 6.49 -0.49
C PRO A 72 -9.40 7.15 0.85
N ASP A 73 -9.30 8.47 0.91
CA ASP A 73 -9.79 9.28 2.04
C ASP A 73 -11.13 9.95 1.71
N LEU A 74 -11.77 10.61 2.68
CA LEU A 74 -13.06 11.26 2.46
C LEU A 74 -13.03 12.33 1.37
N GLN A 75 -11.89 13.02 1.23
CA GLN A 75 -11.73 14.07 0.22
C GLN A 75 -11.69 13.46 -1.18
N LEU A 76 -10.95 12.36 -1.36
CA LEU A 76 -10.89 11.62 -2.61
C LEU A 76 -12.28 11.10 -2.99
N LEU A 77 -12.97 10.38 -2.09
CA LEU A 77 -14.31 9.85 -2.38
C LEU A 77 -15.29 10.93 -2.81
N ARG A 78 -15.27 12.09 -2.13
CA ARG A 78 -16.11 13.22 -2.50
C ARG A 78 -15.75 13.77 -3.88
N CYS A 79 -14.46 13.93 -4.17
CA CYS A 79 -13.99 14.47 -5.45
C CYS A 79 -14.28 13.52 -6.61
N ASP A 80 -14.17 12.20 -6.39
CA ASP A 80 -14.44 11.16 -7.39
C ASP A 80 -15.91 11.07 -7.74
N ALA A 81 -16.78 11.36 -6.77
CA ALA A 81 -18.22 11.56 -6.98
C ALA A 81 -18.54 12.89 -7.71
N GLY A 82 -17.54 13.72 -8.01
CA GLY A 82 -17.71 15.01 -8.68
C GLY A 82 -18.36 16.08 -7.80
N LEU A 83 -18.36 15.90 -6.48
CA LEU A 83 -19.04 16.77 -5.55
C LEU A 83 -18.09 17.81 -4.96
N SER A 84 -18.50 19.08 -4.99
CA SER A 84 -17.88 20.10 -4.15
C SER A 84 -18.24 19.87 -2.68
N MET A 85 -17.41 20.37 -1.75
CA MET A 85 -17.74 20.35 -0.32
C MET A 85 -19.09 20.99 0.00
N ALA A 86 -19.49 22.00 -0.78
CA ALA A 86 -20.77 22.67 -0.63
C ALA A 86 -21.96 21.74 -0.97
N GLN A 87 -21.84 20.99 -2.06
CA GLN A 87 -22.85 20.02 -2.47
C GLN A 87 -22.93 18.85 -1.49
N ALA A 88 -21.79 18.33 -1.03
CA ALA A 88 -21.75 17.30 0.01
C ALA A 88 -22.42 17.76 1.32
N ALA A 89 -22.20 19.00 1.74
CA ALA A 89 -22.85 19.58 2.91
C ALA A 89 -24.37 19.76 2.73
N ALA A 90 -24.81 20.14 1.53
CA ALA A 90 -26.24 20.26 1.21
C ALA A 90 -26.97 18.91 1.27
N ILE A 91 -26.31 17.80 0.93
CA ILE A 91 -26.89 16.44 1.01
C ILE A 91 -27.26 16.05 2.46
N ILE A 92 -26.48 16.52 3.43
CA ILE A 92 -26.71 16.24 4.86
C ILE A 92 -27.45 17.38 5.58
N ASP A 93 -27.99 18.35 4.83
CA ASP A 93 -28.65 19.55 5.36
C ASP A 93 -27.84 20.26 6.46
N ALA A 94 -26.53 20.41 6.23
CA ALA A 94 -25.61 21.00 7.19
C ALA A 94 -24.75 22.12 6.58
N SER A 95 -24.08 22.88 7.44
CA SER A 95 -23.01 23.77 7.00
C SER A 95 -21.82 22.97 6.44
N ARG A 96 -20.87 23.62 5.77
CA ARG A 96 -19.65 22.94 5.24
C ARG A 96 -18.72 22.39 6.33
N VAL A 97 -18.92 22.80 7.58
CA VAL A 97 -18.00 22.55 8.71
C VAL A 97 -17.84 21.05 9.04
N PRO A 98 -18.91 20.23 9.14
CA PRO A 98 -18.75 18.80 9.46
C PRO A 98 -17.94 18.05 8.40
N VAL A 99 -18.22 18.30 7.11
CA VAL A 99 -17.49 17.70 5.98
C VAL A 99 -16.01 18.14 6.02
N SER A 100 -15.76 19.44 6.20
CA SER A 100 -14.40 19.97 6.29
C SER A 100 -13.60 19.39 7.47
N ASN A 101 -14.23 19.26 8.64
CA ASN A 101 -13.57 18.71 9.82
C ASN A 101 -13.30 17.21 9.68
N ALA A 102 -14.18 16.48 9.00
CA ALA A 102 -13.99 15.07 8.75
C ALA A 102 -12.86 14.82 7.75
N GLU A 103 -12.85 15.54 6.62
CA GLU A 103 -11.80 15.43 5.60
C GLU A 103 -10.41 15.82 6.12
N SER A 104 -10.34 16.78 7.03
CA SER A 104 -9.08 17.21 7.65
C SER A 104 -8.66 16.39 8.88
N GLY A 105 -9.43 15.36 9.25
CA GLY A 105 -9.14 14.52 10.41
C GLY A 105 -9.32 15.21 11.77
N ARG A 106 -10.02 16.35 11.82
CA ARG A 106 -10.24 17.12 13.07
C ARG A 106 -11.42 16.59 13.88
N ARG A 107 -12.52 16.23 13.22
CA ARG A 107 -13.73 15.72 13.90
C ARG A 107 -14.50 14.77 13.00
N ARG A 108 -14.89 13.62 13.56
CA ARG A 108 -15.64 12.60 12.83
C ARG A 108 -17.02 13.10 12.45
N LEU A 109 -17.53 12.59 11.33
CA LEU A 109 -18.93 12.69 10.94
C LEU A 109 -19.80 12.05 12.03
N SER A 110 -20.95 12.65 12.29
CA SER A 110 -21.98 11.99 13.10
C SER A 110 -22.59 10.83 12.30
N ASP A 111 -23.08 9.81 13.00
CA ASP A 111 -23.69 8.63 12.37
C ASP A 111 -24.84 8.97 11.41
N ALA A 112 -25.57 10.05 11.70
CA ALA A 112 -26.65 10.55 10.84
C ALA A 112 -26.17 10.98 9.45
N TYR A 113 -24.91 11.44 9.32
CA TYR A 113 -24.33 11.90 8.06
C TYR A 113 -23.66 10.79 7.25
N VAL A 114 -23.31 9.68 7.89
CA VAL A 114 -22.54 8.59 7.26
C VAL A 114 -23.30 7.98 6.09
N GLN A 115 -24.56 7.57 6.29
CA GLN A 115 -25.32 6.89 5.23
C GLN A 115 -25.69 7.79 4.04
N PRO A 116 -26.15 9.05 4.24
CA PRO A 116 -26.40 9.97 3.13
C PRO A 116 -25.15 10.26 2.30
N LEU A 117 -24.00 10.48 2.95
CA LEU A 117 -22.74 10.75 2.24
C LEU A 117 -22.23 9.51 1.51
N ALA A 118 -22.35 8.31 2.09
CA ALA A 118 -21.91 7.06 1.45
C ALA A 118 -22.68 6.84 0.14
N ARG A 119 -24.01 7.00 0.19
CA ARG A 119 -24.87 6.94 -1.00
C ARG A 119 -24.51 7.99 -2.04
N ALA A 120 -24.26 9.23 -1.61
CA ALA A 120 -23.90 10.31 -2.53
C ALA A 120 -22.52 10.10 -3.17
N TYR A 121 -21.59 9.45 -2.47
CA TYR A 121 -20.25 9.15 -2.97
C TYR A 121 -20.20 7.86 -3.80
N GLY A 122 -21.31 7.11 -3.87
CA GLY A 122 -21.37 5.84 -4.60
C GLY A 122 -20.63 4.70 -3.91
N VAL A 123 -20.44 4.76 -2.59
CA VAL A 123 -19.73 3.75 -1.79
C VAL A 123 -20.62 3.15 -0.69
N THR A 124 -20.20 2.03 -0.14
CA THR A 124 -20.80 1.42 1.05
C THR A 124 -20.54 2.25 2.32
N LYS A 125 -21.31 1.97 3.37
CA LYS A 125 -21.11 2.59 4.69
C LYS A 125 -19.71 2.25 5.22
N GLU A 126 -19.31 1.00 5.04
CA GLU A 126 -18.03 0.45 5.48
C GLU A 126 -16.86 1.15 4.80
N GLU A 127 -16.93 1.33 3.47
CA GLU A 127 -15.91 2.06 2.69
C GLU A 127 -15.82 3.53 3.10
N LEU A 128 -16.97 4.20 3.36
CA LEU A 128 -16.93 5.58 3.83
C LEU A 128 -16.29 5.70 5.22
N LEU A 129 -16.58 4.77 6.13
CA LEU A 129 -15.97 4.76 7.45
C LEU A 129 -14.47 4.45 7.38
N ALA A 130 -14.06 3.54 6.49
CA ALA A 130 -12.65 3.26 6.21
C ALA A 130 -11.93 4.49 5.63
N ALA A 131 -12.55 5.20 4.70
CA ALA A 131 -12.02 6.44 4.14
C ALA A 131 -11.98 7.58 5.18
N GLN A 132 -12.93 7.60 6.11
CA GLN A 132 -12.87 8.49 7.27
C GLN A 132 -11.69 8.13 8.16
N ASP A 133 -11.42 6.85 8.43
CA ASP A 133 -10.22 6.44 9.15
C ASP A 133 -8.96 6.99 8.44
N CYS A 134 -8.86 6.86 7.10
CA CYS A 134 -7.77 7.43 6.30
C CYS A 134 -7.57 8.93 6.56
N SER A 135 -8.65 9.72 6.54
CA SER A 135 -8.59 11.17 6.80
C SER A 135 -8.06 11.51 8.20
N PHE A 136 -8.20 10.59 9.17
CA PHE A 136 -7.64 10.72 10.52
C PHE A 136 -6.19 10.19 10.63
N GLY A 137 -5.58 9.80 9.51
CA GLY A 137 -4.28 9.13 9.49
C GLY A 137 -4.30 7.72 10.06
N LEU A 138 -5.50 7.17 10.29
CA LEU A 138 -5.70 5.78 10.65
C LEU A 138 -5.78 5.03 9.32
N ARG A 139 -4.79 4.20 9.00
CA ARG A 139 -4.94 3.35 7.81
C ARG A 139 -6.21 2.51 7.98
N PRO A 140 -7.04 2.34 6.93
CA PRO A 140 -8.07 1.32 6.96
C PRO A 140 -7.36 0.08 7.43
N ARG A 141 -7.89 -0.51 8.50
CA ARG A 141 -7.57 -1.90 8.78
C ARG A 141 -7.97 -2.59 7.49
N GLY A 142 -6.99 -2.93 6.65
CA GLY A 142 -7.23 -3.71 5.46
C GLY A 142 -8.17 -4.81 5.90
N SER A 143 -9.25 -4.98 5.12
CA SER A 143 -10.11 -6.17 5.10
C SER A 143 -9.49 -7.28 5.93
N ARG A 144 -10.17 -7.74 6.98
CA ARG A 144 -9.75 -8.69 8.04
C ARG A 144 -8.63 -9.71 7.72
N ASP A 145 -8.36 -10.02 6.46
CA ASP A 145 -7.13 -10.61 5.90
C ASP A 145 -5.80 -9.85 6.20
N GLU A 146 -5.75 -8.53 6.38
CA GLU A 146 -4.48 -7.86 6.74
C GLU A 146 -4.19 -7.85 8.25
N GLN A 147 -5.20 -8.06 9.10
CA GLN A 147 -4.98 -8.32 10.53
C GLN A 147 -4.50 -9.76 10.80
N ALA A 148 -4.41 -10.57 9.75
CA ALA A 148 -3.64 -11.82 9.68
C ALA A 148 -2.20 -11.62 9.13
N SER A 149 -1.70 -10.39 8.97
CA SER A 149 -0.42 -10.13 8.25
C SER A 149 0.87 -10.30 9.07
N ALA A 150 0.82 -10.63 10.36
CA ALA A 150 2.00 -11.08 11.08
C ALA A 150 1.87 -12.60 11.26
N PRO A 151 2.72 -13.42 10.62
CA PRO A 151 2.71 -14.86 10.83
C PRO A 151 2.91 -15.13 12.33
N ARG A 152 1.92 -15.79 12.94
CA ARG A 152 1.89 -16.07 14.38
C ARG A 152 2.47 -17.44 14.64
N THR A 153 2.00 -18.43 13.89
CA THR A 153 2.46 -19.81 14.04
C THR A 153 3.82 -20.02 13.38
N VAL A 154 4.56 -21.01 13.86
CA VAL A 154 5.80 -21.46 13.22
C VAL A 154 5.60 -21.78 11.73
N GLY A 155 4.48 -22.43 11.37
CA GLY A 155 4.13 -22.73 9.99
C GLY A 155 3.92 -21.50 9.11
N GLU A 156 3.18 -20.51 9.62
CA GLU A 156 2.99 -19.23 8.93
C GLU A 156 4.32 -18.49 8.73
N LYS A 157 5.21 -18.53 9.73
CA LYS A 157 6.53 -17.89 9.67
C LYS A 157 7.42 -18.56 8.60
N ILE A 158 7.40 -19.89 8.51
CA ILE A 158 8.11 -20.65 7.46
C ILE A 158 7.58 -20.22 6.08
N ASN A 159 6.27 -20.24 5.86
CA ASN A 159 5.67 -19.84 4.58
C ASN A 159 6.03 -18.40 4.20
N TYR A 160 6.03 -17.50 5.19
CA TYR A 160 6.39 -16.09 4.98
C TYR A 160 7.84 -15.94 4.52
N LEU A 161 8.78 -16.61 5.17
CA LEU A 161 10.20 -16.55 4.81
C LEU A 161 10.48 -17.17 3.44
N LEU A 162 9.83 -18.29 3.10
CA LEU A 162 9.98 -18.90 1.79
C LEU A 162 9.41 -18.02 0.67
N GLN A 163 8.34 -17.27 0.96
CA GLN A 163 7.70 -16.38 -0.02
C GLN A 163 8.45 -15.06 -0.24
N TYR A 164 9.05 -14.49 0.81
CA TYR A 164 9.61 -13.13 0.78
C TYR A 164 11.12 -13.05 1.06
N GLY A 165 11.74 -14.07 1.65
CA GLY A 165 13.13 -14.06 2.12
C GLY A 165 14.18 -14.44 1.08
N TYR A 166 13.81 -15.16 0.02
CA TYR A 166 14.75 -15.67 -1.00
C TYR A 166 14.64 -14.89 -2.30
N VAL A 167 15.04 -13.61 -2.27
CA VAL A 167 15.04 -12.75 -3.45
C VAL A 167 16.24 -13.08 -4.35
N GLY A 168 15.99 -13.59 -5.55
CA GLY A 168 17.05 -13.92 -6.52
C GLY A 168 17.76 -15.25 -6.28
N GLN A 169 17.24 -16.09 -5.37
CA GLN A 169 17.73 -17.44 -5.08
C GLN A 169 16.54 -18.42 -4.97
N GLU A 170 16.78 -19.70 -5.23
CA GLU A 170 15.77 -20.74 -4.99
C GLU A 170 15.57 -20.94 -3.48
N ALA A 171 14.32 -20.95 -3.05
CA ALA A 171 13.97 -21.23 -1.67
C ALA A 171 14.23 -22.72 -1.35
N PRO A 172 14.69 -23.06 -0.13
CA PRO A 172 14.97 -24.44 0.24
C PRO A 172 13.68 -25.28 0.23
N SER A 173 13.83 -26.54 -0.19
CA SER A 173 12.74 -27.54 -0.16
C SER A 173 12.44 -27.99 1.28
N ASP A 174 11.27 -28.60 1.50
CA ASP A 174 10.91 -29.15 2.81
C ASP A 174 11.87 -30.27 3.24
N GLU A 175 12.40 -31.06 2.29
CA GLU A 175 13.44 -32.05 2.50
C GLU A 175 14.75 -31.41 2.98
N GLU A 176 15.13 -30.29 2.37
CA GLU A 176 16.35 -29.57 2.70
C GLU A 176 16.26 -28.90 4.07
N ILE A 177 15.10 -28.29 4.39
CA ILE A 177 14.80 -27.74 5.70
C ILE A 177 14.87 -28.86 6.76
N ALA A 178 14.20 -29.99 6.54
CA ALA A 178 14.19 -31.10 7.50
C ALA A 178 15.60 -31.68 7.71
N ARG A 179 16.41 -31.79 6.66
CA ARG A 179 17.81 -32.25 6.76
C ARG A 179 18.64 -31.33 7.65
N ILE A 180 18.58 -30.02 7.42
CA ILE A 180 19.35 -29.02 8.20
C ILE A 180 18.89 -29.00 9.66
N VAL A 181 17.57 -29.08 9.90
CA VAL A 181 17.02 -29.14 11.26
C VAL A 181 17.52 -30.37 12.02
N ASN A 182 17.55 -31.54 11.37
CA ASN A 182 18.02 -32.78 11.99
C ASN A 182 19.54 -32.77 12.23
N GLU A 183 20.30 -32.20 11.31
CA GLU A 183 21.75 -32.01 11.47
C GLU A 183 22.04 -31.11 12.68
N HIS A 184 21.29 -30.01 12.84
CA HIS A 184 21.38 -29.13 14.01
C HIS A 184 21.00 -29.86 15.31
N ALA A 185 19.93 -30.65 15.28
CA ALA A 185 19.45 -31.39 16.45
C ALA A 185 20.37 -32.56 16.85
N GLY A 186 21.25 -33.02 15.96
CA GLY A 186 22.06 -34.22 16.15
C GLY A 186 21.24 -35.53 16.19
N MET A 187 19.96 -35.47 15.79
CA MET A 187 19.03 -36.59 15.77
C MET A 187 17.93 -36.38 14.72
N ALA A 188 17.24 -37.46 14.35
CA ALA A 188 16.06 -37.40 13.48
C ALA A 188 14.85 -36.82 14.23
N ALA A 189 14.79 -35.50 14.37
CA ALA A 189 13.77 -34.77 15.11
C ALA A 189 12.54 -34.40 14.26
N VAL A 190 12.70 -34.22 12.94
CA VAL A 190 11.62 -33.83 12.02
C VAL A 190 11.76 -34.52 10.65
N SER A 191 10.65 -34.77 9.96
CA SER A 191 10.62 -35.25 8.57
C SER A 191 10.18 -34.17 7.60
N ALA A 192 10.39 -34.35 6.29
CA ALA A 192 9.87 -33.44 5.26
C ALA A 192 8.33 -33.30 5.35
N ASP A 193 7.62 -34.42 5.53
CA ASP A 193 6.16 -34.41 5.78
C ASP A 193 5.79 -33.65 7.05
N GLY A 194 6.65 -33.68 8.08
CA GLY A 194 6.49 -32.91 9.31
C GLY A 194 6.62 -31.40 9.06
N ILE A 195 7.56 -30.97 8.22
CA ILE A 195 7.69 -29.57 7.79
C ILE A 195 6.46 -29.14 6.99
N ALA A 196 6.00 -29.99 6.05
CA ALA A 196 4.78 -29.71 5.29
C ALA A 196 3.54 -29.62 6.21
N ALA A 197 3.42 -30.48 7.22
CA ALA A 197 2.35 -30.45 8.21
C ALA A 197 2.38 -29.17 9.07
N LEU A 198 3.57 -28.69 9.46
CA LEU A 198 3.74 -27.40 10.13
C LEU A 198 3.27 -26.26 9.22
N ARG A 199 3.73 -26.23 7.97
CA ARG A 199 3.36 -25.20 6.97
C ARG A 199 1.87 -25.17 6.66
N ALA A 200 1.20 -26.32 6.70
CA ALA A 200 -0.24 -26.44 6.52
C ALA A 200 -1.05 -26.12 7.78
N GLY A 201 -0.39 -25.89 8.93
CA GLY A 201 -1.04 -25.64 10.21
C GLY A 201 -1.68 -26.87 10.86
N ALA A 202 -1.38 -28.08 10.37
CA ALA A 202 -1.87 -29.34 10.94
C ALA A 202 -1.19 -29.65 12.29
N THR A 203 0.02 -29.13 12.49
CA THR A 203 0.75 -29.12 13.76
C THR A 203 1.24 -27.71 14.02
N THR A 204 1.15 -27.24 15.26
CA THR A 204 1.61 -25.89 15.64
C THR A 204 2.67 -25.92 16.74
N GLU A 205 2.77 -27.02 17.49
CA GLU A 205 3.75 -27.18 18.55
C GLU A 205 5.04 -27.84 18.06
N VAL A 206 6.17 -27.19 18.34
CA VAL A 206 7.51 -27.70 18.03
C VAL A 206 8.46 -27.43 19.19
N SER A 207 9.36 -28.37 19.45
CA SER A 207 10.41 -28.26 20.48
C SER A 207 11.33 -27.07 20.21
N HIS A 208 11.89 -26.48 21.28
CA HIS A 208 12.90 -25.41 21.17
C HIS A 208 14.10 -25.80 20.30
N MET A 209 14.50 -27.08 20.33
CA MET A 209 15.57 -27.60 19.49
C MET A 209 15.21 -27.55 18.00
N VAL A 210 13.97 -27.89 17.65
CA VAL A 210 13.46 -27.82 16.27
C VAL A 210 13.32 -26.37 15.81
N ARG A 211 12.88 -25.45 16.69
CA ARG A 211 12.82 -24.01 16.41
C ARG A 211 14.20 -23.42 16.10
N ALA A 212 15.23 -23.81 16.86
CA ALA A 212 16.61 -23.41 16.61
C ALA A 212 17.14 -23.95 15.27
N GLY A 213 16.84 -25.22 14.96
CA GLY A 213 17.16 -25.81 13.67
C GLY A 213 16.46 -25.12 12.49
N LEU A 214 15.19 -24.72 12.66
CA LEU A 214 14.43 -23.98 11.64
C LEU A 214 15.02 -22.60 11.38
N ALA A 215 15.44 -21.90 12.44
CA ALA A 215 16.11 -20.62 12.34
C ALA A 215 17.42 -20.73 11.54
N GLN A 216 18.22 -21.77 11.81
CA GLN A 216 19.43 -22.05 11.03
C GLN A 216 19.12 -22.39 9.57
N ALA A 217 18.13 -23.26 9.32
CA ALA A 217 17.75 -23.67 7.97
C ALA A 217 17.28 -22.49 7.11
N LEU A 218 16.55 -21.55 7.72
CA LEU A 218 15.99 -20.37 7.05
C LEU A 218 16.88 -19.13 7.19
N GLN A 219 18.06 -19.27 7.78
CA GLN A 219 19.06 -18.20 7.96
C GLN A 219 18.51 -16.94 8.66
N VAL A 220 17.70 -17.15 9.70
CA VAL A 220 17.09 -16.09 10.51
C VAL A 220 17.43 -16.29 11.99
N ASP A 221 17.19 -15.24 12.79
CA ASP A 221 17.35 -15.35 14.24
C ASP A 221 16.29 -16.27 14.86
N VAL A 222 16.70 -17.07 15.86
CA VAL A 222 15.81 -18.01 16.58
C VAL A 222 14.67 -17.31 17.31
N ALA A 223 14.84 -16.03 17.68
CA ALA A 223 13.80 -15.20 18.28
C ALA A 223 12.54 -15.14 17.40
N LEU A 224 12.68 -15.23 16.08
CA LEU A 224 11.54 -15.23 15.15
C LEU A 224 10.61 -16.42 15.39
N PHE A 225 11.14 -17.57 15.79
CA PHE A 225 10.39 -18.82 16.04
C PHE A 225 9.96 -19.01 17.51
N GLN A 226 10.11 -17.99 18.36
CA GLN A 226 9.59 -18.01 19.74
C GLN A 226 8.05 -17.83 19.77
N ASP A 227 7.44 -18.07 20.93
CA ASP A 227 6.01 -18.38 21.10
C ASP A 227 5.00 -17.44 20.43
N ASP A 228 3.95 -18.06 19.89
CA ASP A 228 2.96 -17.51 18.94
C ASP A 228 2.06 -16.38 19.49
N ALA A 229 2.16 -16.03 20.77
CA ALA A 229 1.27 -15.08 21.42
C ALA A 229 1.74 -13.62 21.31
N GLU A 230 3.05 -13.38 21.22
CA GLU A 230 3.64 -12.04 21.12
C GLU A 230 4.79 -12.08 20.13
N VAL A 231 4.56 -11.65 18.89
CA VAL A 231 5.66 -11.33 18.00
C VAL A 231 6.38 -10.14 18.61
N ASP A 232 7.58 -10.38 19.14
CA ASP A 232 8.48 -9.34 19.64
C ASP A 232 8.51 -8.15 18.65
N PRO A 233 8.41 -6.89 19.12
CA PRO A 233 8.42 -5.73 18.25
C PRO A 233 9.52 -5.74 17.17
N ALA A 234 10.71 -6.26 17.49
CA ALA A 234 11.81 -6.39 16.53
C ALA A 234 11.54 -7.45 15.44
N ALA A 235 10.99 -8.61 15.82
CA ALA A 235 10.59 -9.66 14.88
C ALA A 235 9.48 -9.16 13.93
N ARG A 236 8.55 -8.35 14.43
CA ARG A 236 7.50 -7.73 13.61
C ARG A 236 8.10 -6.75 12.61
N GLU A 237 9.01 -5.89 13.07
CA GLU A 237 9.67 -4.90 12.24
C GLU A 237 10.50 -5.57 11.12
N PHE A 238 11.19 -6.66 11.42
CA PHE A 238 11.93 -7.48 10.45
C PHE A 238 11.00 -8.07 9.36
N LEU A 239 9.87 -8.65 9.75
CA LEU A 239 8.91 -9.23 8.80
C LEU A 239 8.27 -8.15 7.89
N GLU A 240 7.98 -6.97 8.44
CA GLU A 240 7.50 -5.83 7.67
C GLU A 240 8.54 -5.35 6.65
N ALA A 241 9.83 -5.33 7.03
CA ALA A 241 10.94 -5.00 6.13
C ALA A 241 11.11 -6.03 4.99
N LEU A 242 11.02 -7.33 5.27
CA LEU A 242 11.08 -8.38 4.24
C LEU A 242 9.94 -8.25 3.20
N ARG A 243 8.72 -8.00 3.66
CA ARG A 243 7.57 -7.77 2.77
C ARG A 243 7.80 -6.54 1.89
N PHE A 244 8.32 -5.47 2.48
CA PHE A 244 8.68 -4.27 1.74
C PHE A 244 9.72 -4.57 0.67
N LEU A 245 10.83 -5.24 0.99
CA LEU A 245 11.86 -5.65 0.03
C LEU A 245 11.30 -6.53 -1.10
N GLY A 246 10.44 -7.49 -0.77
CA GLY A 246 9.75 -8.34 -1.75
C GLY A 246 8.74 -7.59 -2.65
N SER A 247 8.26 -6.41 -2.23
CA SER A 247 7.45 -5.52 -3.08
C SER A 247 8.31 -4.76 -4.10
N ILE A 248 9.56 -4.43 -3.74
CA ILE A 248 10.53 -3.77 -4.62
C ILE A 248 10.86 -4.64 -5.82
N HIS A 249 11.22 -5.89 -5.57
CA HIS A 249 11.66 -6.81 -6.61
C HIS A 249 10.52 -7.21 -7.57
N ARG A 250 9.26 -7.06 -7.16
CA ARG A 250 8.07 -7.24 -8.01
C ARG A 250 7.68 -5.97 -8.80
N GLY A 251 8.53 -4.95 -8.82
CA GLY A 251 8.33 -3.73 -9.61
C GLY A 251 7.32 -2.73 -9.02
N GLN A 252 7.05 -2.79 -7.72
CA GLN A 252 6.06 -1.91 -7.06
C GLN A 252 6.68 -0.60 -6.50
N ILE A 253 7.96 -0.33 -6.76
CA ILE A 253 8.69 0.86 -6.28
C ILE A 253 8.94 1.89 -7.39
N LEU A 254 7.93 2.72 -7.59
CA LEU A 254 8.14 4.09 -8.07
C LEU A 254 7.48 5.14 -7.15
N GLY A 255 6.85 4.73 -6.04
CA GLY A 255 6.00 5.59 -5.21
C GLY A 255 6.55 6.05 -3.84
N LEU A 256 7.70 5.56 -3.37
CA LEU A 256 8.16 5.82 -1.99
C LEU A 256 9.25 6.90 -1.82
N ALA A 257 10.02 7.23 -2.85
CA ALA A 257 11.14 8.17 -2.70
C ALA A 257 10.71 9.65 -2.56
N ALA A 258 9.44 9.99 -2.77
CA ALA A 258 8.97 11.38 -2.86
C ALA A 258 8.27 11.93 -1.60
N ARG A 259 8.28 11.22 -0.45
CA ARG A 259 7.55 11.65 0.75
C ARG A 259 8.47 12.01 1.91
N GLY A 260 8.95 13.25 1.91
CA GLY A 260 9.42 13.92 3.12
C GLY A 260 8.26 14.24 4.05
N ASN A 261 7.87 13.30 4.92
CA ASN A 261 7.47 13.52 6.33
C ASN A 261 6.92 12.22 6.95
N SER A 262 7.66 11.71 7.94
CA SER A 262 7.24 10.95 9.13
C SER A 262 6.06 9.96 9.05
N ARG A 263 6.18 8.95 8.19
CA ARG A 263 5.82 7.52 8.42
C ARG A 263 6.07 6.65 7.16
N GLY A 264 7.15 6.96 6.44
CA GLY A 264 7.97 5.91 5.83
C GLY A 264 8.74 5.19 6.95
N LEU A 265 9.46 4.12 6.60
CA LEU A 265 10.39 3.38 7.46
C LEU A 265 11.08 4.32 8.48
N SER A 266 11.19 3.91 9.75
CA SER A 266 11.77 4.73 10.81
C SER A 266 13.12 5.30 10.36
N ALA A 267 13.51 6.49 10.83
CA ALA A 267 14.80 7.08 10.43
C ALA A 267 15.98 6.13 10.69
N GLU A 268 15.85 5.32 11.74
CA GLU A 268 16.75 4.24 12.13
C GLU A 268 16.73 3.09 11.11
N MET A 269 15.54 2.63 10.70
CA MET A 269 15.38 1.62 9.65
C MET A 269 15.88 2.11 8.28
N MET A 270 15.68 3.38 7.94
CA MET A 270 16.23 3.99 6.72
C MET A 270 17.75 4.11 6.77
N ALA A 271 18.32 4.41 7.95
CA ALA A 271 19.77 4.42 8.14
C ALA A 271 20.32 3.00 7.96
N HIS A 272 19.66 1.99 8.53
CA HIS A 272 20.07 0.60 8.42
C HIS A 272 19.92 0.04 7.00
N ILE A 273 18.85 0.40 6.29
CA ILE A 273 18.68 0.06 4.87
C ILE A 273 19.76 0.74 4.03
N ASN A 274 20.08 2.02 4.27
CA ASN A 274 21.14 2.70 3.55
C ASN A 274 22.54 2.13 3.86
N GLU A 275 22.78 1.71 5.10
CA GLU A 275 24.00 1.02 5.53
C GLU A 275 24.13 -0.32 4.80
N LEU A 276 23.09 -1.16 4.84
CA LEU A 276 23.05 -2.44 4.13
C LEU A 276 23.19 -2.29 2.60
N VAL A 277 22.52 -1.30 2.00
CA VAL A 277 22.65 -0.98 0.57
C VAL A 277 24.06 -0.46 0.25
N GLY A 278 24.69 0.28 1.16
CA GLY A 278 26.07 0.74 1.05
C GLY A 278 27.07 -0.41 1.12
N GLU A 279 26.90 -1.33 2.06
CA GLU A 279 27.72 -2.54 2.20
C GLU A 279 27.57 -3.48 0.99
N LEU A 280 26.35 -3.63 0.46
CA LEU A 280 26.08 -4.40 -0.76
C LEU A 280 26.74 -3.77 -1.99
N LYS A 281 26.70 -2.44 -2.14
CA LYS A 281 27.40 -1.73 -3.23
C LYS A 281 28.92 -1.85 -3.14
N HIS A 282 29.50 -1.98 -1.95
CA HIS A 282 30.94 -2.19 -1.78
C HIS A 282 31.38 -3.64 -1.96
N LYS A 283 30.45 -4.62 -1.88
CA LYS A 283 30.72 -6.04 -2.09
C LYS A 283 30.38 -6.56 -3.48
N LEU A 284 29.66 -5.78 -4.29
CA LEU A 284 29.43 -6.05 -5.71
C LEU A 284 30.52 -5.34 -6.53
N PRO A 285 31.34 -6.04 -7.33
CA PRO A 285 32.26 -5.37 -8.23
C PRO A 285 31.44 -4.49 -9.19
N GLU A 286 31.89 -3.25 -9.40
CA GLU A 286 31.31 -2.39 -10.44
C GLU A 286 31.42 -3.14 -11.78
N VAL A 287 30.28 -3.44 -12.38
CA VAL A 287 30.25 -3.95 -13.75
C VAL A 287 30.66 -2.77 -14.62
N GLU A 288 31.93 -2.75 -15.04
CA GLU A 288 32.41 -1.86 -16.08
C GLU A 288 31.53 -2.11 -17.33
N ASN A 289 30.76 -1.10 -17.70
CA ASN A 289 30.02 -1.10 -18.95
C ASN A 289 31.06 -0.94 -20.07
N GLU A 290 31.39 -2.02 -20.76
CA GLU A 290 32.10 -1.94 -22.05
C GLU A 290 31.12 -1.46 -23.14
N GLU A 291 31.57 -0.44 -23.86
CA GLU A 291 30.92 0.21 -25.01
C GLU A 291 30.72 -0.72 -26.22
#